data_AF-A0AAW2FUW6-F1
#
_entry.id   AF-A0AAW2FUW6-F1
#
_cell.length_a   1.000
_cell.length_b   1.000
_cell.length_c   1.000
_cell.angle_alpha   90.00
_cell.angle_beta   90.00
_cell.angle_gamma   90.00
#
_symmetry.space_group_name_H-M   'P 1'
#
loop_
_entity.id
_entity.type
_entity.pdbx_description
1 polymer ?
#
loop_
_entity_poly.entity_id
_entity_poly.type
_entity_poly.pdbx_seq_one_letter_code
_entity_poly.pdbx_strand_id
1 'polypeptide(L)'
;MLLMNLEQRPVVFEDIGRQVLATGSRKRPEYFIQAIDGISKDDINRVARRLLKSPPCLAARGEVKTIPSLADIQNGLLDTQAREKIKTVPLNRSMMQDAQD
;
A
#
# COMPACT_ATOMS: atom_id res chain seq x y z
N MET A 1 12.60 -7.32 0.33
CA MET A 1 13.73 -7.48 -0.63
C MET A 1 14.81 -6.40 -0.50
N LEU A 2 14.92 -5.67 0.62
CA LEU A 2 15.91 -4.59 0.73
C LEU A 2 17.36 -5.10 0.61
N LEU A 3 17.71 -6.19 1.33
CA LEU A 3 19.08 -6.71 1.37
C LEU A 3 19.45 -7.55 0.14
N MET A 4 18.52 -8.37 -0.36
CA MET A 4 18.72 -9.18 -1.58
C MET A 4 18.99 -8.31 -2.80
N ASN A 5 18.33 -7.15 -2.90
CA ASN A 5 18.55 -6.21 -3.99
C ASN A 5 19.99 -5.66 -4.00
N LEU A 6 20.64 -5.57 -2.84
CA LEU A 6 21.99 -5.03 -2.71
C LEU A 6 23.09 -6.04 -3.07
N GLU A 7 22.74 -7.27 -3.45
CA GLU A 7 23.67 -8.24 -4.02
C GLU A 7 24.04 -7.88 -5.47
N GLN A 8 23.17 -7.11 -6.15
CA GLN A 8 23.35 -6.69 -7.53
C GLN A 8 24.03 -5.31 -7.58
N ARG A 9 25.27 -5.26 -8.11
CA ARG A 9 26.08 -4.02 -8.17
C ARG A 9 25.38 -2.83 -8.85
N PRO A 10 24.61 -2.99 -9.95
CA PRO A 10 23.88 -1.87 -10.55
C PRO A 10 22.82 -1.29 -9.61
N VAL A 11 22.13 -2.14 -8.85
CA VAL A 11 21.10 -1.75 -7.88
C VAL A 11 21.73 -1.02 -6.69
N VAL A 12 22.93 -1.44 -6.26
CA VAL A 12 23.69 -0.72 -5.23
C VAL A 12 24.06 0.69 -5.71
N PHE A 13 24.51 0.85 -6.95
CA PHE A 13 24.85 2.16 -7.51
C PHE A 13 23.62 3.09 -7.57
N GLU A 14 22.50 2.56 -8.06
CA GLU A 14 21.23 3.29 -8.10
C GLU A 14 20.77 3.72 -6.70
N ASP A 15 20.81 2.81 -5.71
CA ASP A 15 20.42 3.13 -4.34
C ASP A 15 21.30 4.22 -3.72
N ILE A 16 22.61 4.19 -3.95
CA ILE A 16 23.52 5.27 -3.51
C ILE A 16 23.09 6.60 -4.12
N GLY A 17 22.93 6.64 -5.45
CA GLY A 17 22.53 7.86 -6.15
C GLY A 17 21.19 8.39 -5.65
N ARG A 18 20.18 7.52 -5.56
CA ARG A 18 18.84 7.87 -5.10
C ARG A 18 18.83 8.39 -3.67
N GLN A 19 19.57 7.76 -2.75
CA GLN A 19 19.64 8.22 -1.35
C GLN A 19 20.32 9.58 -1.22
N VAL A 20 21.43 9.80 -1.93
CA VAL A 20 22.14 11.09 -1.92
C VAL A 20 21.26 12.19 -2.51
N LEU A 21 20.56 11.92 -3.62
CA LEU A 21 19.65 12.89 -4.24
C LEU A 21 18.44 13.22 -3.35
N ALA A 22 17.83 12.22 -2.71
CA ALA A 22 16.61 12.42 -1.94
C ALA A 22 16.86 12.93 -0.51
N THR A 23 18.00 12.58 0.10
CA THR A 23 18.25 12.81 1.53
C THR A 23 19.60 13.48 1.83
N GLY A 24 20.40 13.77 0.81
CA GLY A 24 21.72 14.41 0.95
C GLY A 24 22.82 13.49 1.48
N SER A 25 22.51 12.25 1.85
CA SER A 25 23.47 11.30 2.40
C SER A 25 23.11 9.86 2.04
N ARG A 26 24.09 8.97 2.14
CA ARG A 26 23.87 7.52 2.04
C ARG A 26 23.78 6.92 3.44
N LYS A 27 22.67 6.28 3.75
CA LYS A 27 22.52 5.42 4.92
C LYS A 27 22.89 3.99 4.55
N ARG A 28 23.67 3.33 5.41
CA ARG A 28 24.07 1.94 5.20
C ARG A 28 22.91 0.98 5.55
N PRO A 29 22.93 -0.27 5.05
CA PRO A 29 21.87 -1.24 5.30
C PRO A 29 21.56 -1.45 6.79
N GLU A 30 22.57 -1.39 7.66
CA GLU A 30 22.44 -1.61 9.10
C GLU A 30 21.48 -0.60 9.75
N TYR A 31 21.48 0.64 9.28
CA TYR A 31 20.53 1.67 9.74
C TYR A 31 19.08 1.23 9.49
N PHE A 32 18.80 0.71 8.28
CA PHE A 32 17.45 0.30 7.92
C PHE A 32 17.03 -0.97 8.64
N ILE A 33 17.96 -1.90 8.87
CA ILE A 33 17.70 -3.11 9.68
C ILE A 33 17.24 -2.70 11.08
N GLN A 34 18.00 -1.83 11.76
CA GLN A 34 17.65 -1.33 13.10
C GLN A 34 16.35 -0.53 13.11
N ALA A 35 16.14 0.33 12.11
CA ALA A 35 14.93 1.12 12.01
C ALA A 35 13.68 0.26 11.78
N ILE A 36 13.80 -0.84 11.04
CA ILE A 36 12.71 -1.81 10.83
C ILE A 36 12.46 -2.62 12.11
N ASP A 37 13.52 -3.09 12.77
CA ASP A 37 13.44 -3.87 14.01
C ASP A 37 12.77 -3.07 15.14
N GLY A 38 13.00 -1.75 15.19
CA GLY A 38 12.38 -0.86 16.17
C GLY A 38 10.90 -0.54 15.94
N ILE A 39 10.24 -1.07 14.89
CA ILE A 39 8.84 -0.76 14.59
C ILE A 39 7.89 -1.47 15.57
N SER A 40 7.06 -0.69 16.27
CA SER A 40 6.02 -1.23 17.14
C SER A 40 4.66 -1.39 16.43
N LYS A 41 3.76 -2.16 17.06
CA LYS A 41 2.35 -2.24 16.63
C LYS A 41 1.68 -0.86 16.62
N ASP A 42 2.02 0.00 17.55
CA ASP A 42 1.40 1.32 17.68
C ASP A 42 1.87 2.27 16.58
N ASP A 43 3.13 2.15 16.13
CA ASP A 43 3.63 2.88 14.96
C ASP A 43 2.85 2.52 13.69
N ILE A 44 2.60 1.22 13.49
CA ILE A 44 1.81 0.73 12.35
C ILE A 44 0.40 1.32 12.41
N ASN A 45 -0.26 1.22 13.57
CA ASN A 45 -1.61 1.77 13.75
C ASN A 45 -1.64 3.29 13.52
N ARG A 46 -0.66 4.02 14.03
CA ARG A 46 -0.55 5.48 13.89
C ARG A 46 -0.38 5.89 12.43
N VAL A 47 0.52 5.24 11.70
CA VAL A 47 0.77 5.53 10.27
C VAL A 47 -0.45 5.14 9.43
N ALA A 48 -1.04 3.96 9.64
CA ALA A 48 -2.23 3.52 8.91
C ALA A 48 -3.39 4.50 9.10
N ARG A 49 -3.68 4.92 10.34
CA ARG A 49 -4.71 5.94 10.62
C ARG A 49 -4.41 7.28 9.95
N ARG A 50 -3.14 7.68 9.85
CA ARG A 50 -2.76 8.92 9.14
C ARG A 50 -2.99 8.79 7.64
N LEU A 51 -2.60 7.67 7.03
CA LEU A 51 -2.75 7.44 5.59
C LEU A 51 -4.23 7.35 5.16
N LEU A 52 -5.07 6.69 5.96
CA LEU A 52 -6.49 6.52 5.64
C LEU A 52 -7.33 7.79 5.84
N LYS A 53 -6.79 8.81 6.52
CA LYS A 53 -7.47 10.10 6.73
C LYS A 53 -7.40 11.04 5.54
N SER A 54 -6.41 10.89 4.65
CA SER A 54 -6.30 11.76 3.48
C SER A 54 -7.32 11.36 2.41
N PRO A 55 -7.83 12.33 1.61
CA PRO A 55 -8.70 12.02 0.47
C PRO A 55 -8.07 10.97 -0.46
N PRO A 56 -8.81 9.93 -0.87
CA PRO A 56 -8.27 8.91 -1.75
C PRO A 56 -8.05 9.45 -3.17
N CYS A 57 -7.01 8.97 -3.83
CA CYS A 57 -6.80 9.17 -5.27
C CYS A 57 -7.29 7.92 -6.02
N LEU A 58 -8.23 8.09 -6.96
CA LEU A 58 -8.82 6.99 -7.73
C LEU A 58 -8.46 7.14 -9.21
N ALA A 59 -7.94 6.07 -9.80
CA ALA A 59 -7.74 5.93 -11.23
C ALA A 59 -8.43 4.63 -11.70
N ALA A 60 -9.18 4.71 -12.79
CA ALA A 60 -9.93 3.58 -13.35
C ALA A 60 -9.86 3.59 -14.88
N ARG A 61 -9.93 2.41 -15.50
CA ARG A 61 -9.87 2.23 -16.96
C ARG A 61 -10.73 1.03 -17.37
N GLY A 62 -11.47 1.16 -18.48
CA GLY A 62 -12.38 0.12 -18.99
C GLY A 62 -13.85 0.49 -18.77
N GLU A 63 -14.70 -0.51 -18.54
CA GLU A 63 -16.08 -0.30 -18.11
C GLU A 63 -16.10 0.02 -16.61
N VAL A 64 -16.44 1.26 -16.27
CA VAL A 64 -16.28 1.84 -14.93
C VAL A 64 -17.60 2.12 -14.22
N LYS A 65 -18.75 1.77 -14.83
CA LYS A 65 -20.09 1.99 -14.24
C LYS A 65 -20.30 1.29 -12.89
N THR A 66 -19.55 0.23 -12.61
CA THR A 66 -19.66 -0.54 -11.35
C THR A 66 -18.84 0.05 -10.21
N ILE A 67 -18.01 1.06 -10.48
CA ILE A 67 -17.15 1.66 -9.47
C ILE A 67 -18.00 2.61 -8.60
N PRO A 68 -17.96 2.47 -7.26
CA PRO A 68 -18.67 3.38 -6.36
C PRO A 68 -18.21 4.83 -6.53
N SER A 69 -19.03 5.78 -6.08
CA SER A 69 -18.63 7.18 -6.12
C SER A 69 -17.40 7.41 -5.23
N LEU A 70 -16.59 8.43 -5.57
CA LEU A 70 -15.44 8.81 -4.75
C LEU A 70 -15.84 9.12 -3.30
N ALA A 71 -17.04 9.68 -3.10
CA ALA A 71 -17.61 9.95 -1.79
C ALA A 71 -17.89 8.66 -1.00
N ASP A 72 -18.47 7.64 -1.64
CA ASP A 72 -18.72 6.34 -1.00
C ASP A 72 -17.42 5.66 -0.58
N ILE A 73 -16.40 5.72 -1.45
CA ILE A 73 -15.06 5.18 -1.16
C ILE A 73 -14.44 5.92 0.02
N GLN A 74 -14.46 7.26 0.01
CA GLN A 74 -13.91 8.05 1.10
C GLN A 74 -14.62 7.78 2.43
N ASN A 75 -15.95 7.71 2.42
CA ASN A 75 -16.74 7.40 3.61
C ASN A 75 -16.42 5.99 4.13
N GLY A 76 -16.28 5.01 3.24
CA GLY A 76 -15.89 3.65 3.61
C GLY A 76 -14.50 3.53 4.23
N LEU A 77 -13.54 4.37 3.81
CA LEU A 77 -12.19 4.41 4.39
C LEU A 77 -12.15 5.08 5.78
N LEU A 78 -13.08 6.00 6.05
CA LEU A 78 -13.21 6.67 7.35
C LEU A 78 -14.08 5.88 8.35
N ASP A 79 -14.98 5.02 7.86
CA ASP A 79 -15.85 4.21 8.70
C ASP A 79 -15.03 3.16 9.46
N THR A 80 -14.88 3.37 10.78
CA THR A 80 -14.14 2.48 11.67
C THR A 80 -14.85 1.13 11.87
N GLN A 81 -16.14 1.04 11.48
CA GLN A 81 -16.96 -0.17 11.52
C GLN A 81 -17.13 -0.86 10.16
N ALA A 82 -16.55 -0.33 9.07
CA ALA A 82 -16.61 -0.95 7.75
C ALA A 82 -16.05 -2.40 7.73
N ARG A 83 -15.15 -2.73 8.68
CA ARG A 83 -14.63 -4.09 8.86
C ARG A 83 -15.72 -5.16 9.08
N GLU A 84 -16.86 -4.81 9.67
CA GLU A 84 -17.96 -5.76 9.90
C GLU A 84 -18.83 -5.95 8.65
N LYS A 85 -18.91 -4.94 7.78
CA LYS A 85 -19.73 -4.93 6.55
C LYS A 85 -19.06 -5.61 5.34
N ILE A 86 -17.74 -5.83 5.36
CA ILE A 86 -17.05 -6.57 4.28
C ILE A 86 -17.47 -8.05 4.24
N LYS A 87 -18.10 -8.59 5.30
CA LYS A 87 -18.68 -9.94 5.28
C LYS A 87 -19.97 -10.06 4.45
N THR A 88 -20.53 -8.98 3.91
CA THR A 88 -21.85 -8.98 3.26
C THR A 88 -21.86 -8.57 1.79
N VAL A 89 -20.74 -8.60 1.07
CA VAL A 89 -20.81 -8.64 -0.40
C VAL A 89 -20.93 -10.12 -0.80
N PRO A 90 -22.14 -10.65 -1.09
CA PRO A 90 -22.23 -11.98 -1.66
C PRO A 90 -21.48 -11.97 -2.98
N LEU A 91 -20.45 -12.81 -3.10
CA LEU A 91 -19.90 -13.20 -4.39
C LEU A 91 -21.05 -13.84 -5.16
N ASN A 92 -21.73 -13.06 -6.01
CA ASN A 92 -22.76 -13.60 -6.87
C ASN A 92 -22.13 -14.66 -7.77
N ARG A 93 -22.77 -15.82 -7.78
CA ARG A 93 -22.34 -17.08 -8.43
C ARG A 93 -22.07 -16.95 -9.94
N SER A 94 -22.40 -15.82 -10.55
CA SER A 94 -22.23 -15.55 -11.98
C SER A 94 -20.79 -15.22 -12.40
N MET A 95 -19.87 -14.91 -11.48
CA MET A 95 -18.45 -14.64 -11.82
C MET A 95 -17.55 -15.88 -11.83
N MET A 96 -18.10 -17.08 -11.58
CA MET A 96 -17.34 -18.35 -11.66
C MET A 96 -17.52 -19.09 -12.98
N GLN A 97 -18.45 -18.68 -13.85
CA GLN A 97 -18.72 -19.38 -15.11
C GLN A 97 -17.88 -18.88 -16.30
N ASP A 98 -17.33 -17.67 -16.23
CA ASP A 98 -16.52 -17.10 -17.32
C ASP A 98 -15.03 -17.49 -17.26
N ALA A 99 -14.66 -18.45 -16.39
CA ALA A 99 -13.27 -18.93 -16.24
C ALA A 99 -13.07 -20.38 -16.75
N GLN A 100 -14.04 -20.93 -17.48
CA GLN A 100 -13.95 -22.28 -18.07
C GLN A 100 -14.25 -22.36 -19.58
N ASP A 101 -14.28 -21.24 -20.29
CA ASP A 101 -14.28 -21.22 -21.76
C ASP A 101 -12.95 -20.66 -22.31
#